data_AF-A0A7C7XCF6-F1
#
_entry.id   AF-A0A7C7XCF6-F1
#
_cell.length_a   1.000
_cell.length_b   1.000
_cell.length_c   1.000
_cell.angle_alpha   90.00
_cell.angle_beta   90.00
_cell.angle_gamma   90.00
#
_symmetry.space_group_name_H-M   'P 1'
#
loop_
_entity.id
_entity.type
_entity.pdbx_description
1 polymer ?
#
loop_
_entity_poly.entity_id
_entity_poly.type
_entity_poly.pdbx_seq_one_letter_code
_entity_poly.pdbx_strand_id
1 'polypeptide(L)' 'MSDRQPNLLFIYADQHRADVLGCAGNDTVVTPHLDRLATEGVRFDQTWTESPICQPA' A
#
# COMPACT_ATOMS: atom_id res chain seq x y z
N MET A 1 11.21 27.54 -0.71
CA MET A 1 11.41 26.18 -1.26
C MET A 1 12.04 25.35 -0.16
N SER A 2 11.53 24.16 0.12
CA SER A 2 12.00 23.33 1.25
C SER A 2 13.46 22.94 1.02
N ASP A 3 14.36 23.48 1.83
CA ASP A 3 15.82 23.27 1.81
C ASP A 3 16.23 21.87 2.34
N ARG A 4 15.25 20.96 2.42
CA ARG A 4 15.39 19.63 3.03
C ARG A 4 15.09 18.58 1.97
N GLN A 5 16.09 17.78 1.63
CA GLN A 5 15.93 16.61 0.79
C GLN A 5 15.23 15.51 1.61
N PRO A 6 13.99 15.11 1.25
CA PRO A 6 13.30 14.04 1.94
C PRO A 6 13.95 12.69 1.58
N ASN A 7 13.89 11.74 2.50
CA ASN A 7 14.19 10.35 2.19
C ASN A 7 12.98 9.71 1.52
N LEU A 8 13.21 8.89 0.49
CA LEU A 8 12.18 8.09 -0.16
C LEU A 8 12.33 6.62 0.25
N LEU A 9 11.30 6.05 0.85
CA LEU A 9 11.21 4.62 1.18
C LEU A 9 10.11 3.99 0.33
N PHE A 10 10.49 3.06 -0.55
CA PHE A 10 9.57 2.28 -1.36
C PHE A 10 9.45 0.86 -0.80
N ILE A 11 8.23 0.46 -0.43
CA ILE A 11 7.93 -0.87 0.11
C ILE A 11 6.94 -1.53 -0.84
N TYR A 12 7.26 -2.75 -1.28
CA TYR A 12 6.42 -3.57 -2.14
C TYR A 12 6.29 -4.96 -1.56
N ALA A 13 5.06 -5.45 -1.44
CA ALA A 13 4.76 -6.78 -0.93
C ALA A 13 4.41 -7.71 -2.10
N ASP A 14 5.03 -8.89 -2.16
CA ASP A 14 4.78 -9.87 -3.21
C ASP A 14 3.42 -10.56 -3.00
N GLN A 15 2.69 -10.79 -4.09
CA GLN A 15 1.38 -11.47 -4.12
C GLN A 15 0.32 -10.90 -3.15
N HIS A 16 0.44 -9.63 -2.79
CA HIS A 16 -0.46 -8.97 -1.84
C HIS A 16 -1.76 -8.53 -2.54
N ARG A 17 -2.89 -9.11 -2.13
CA ARG A 17 -4.21 -8.72 -2.65
C ARG A 17 -4.63 -7.35 -2.12
N ALA A 18 -5.39 -6.60 -2.92
CA ALA A 18 -5.88 -5.28 -2.53
C ALA A 18 -6.91 -5.30 -1.38
N ASP A 19 -7.58 -6.43 -1.16
CA ASP A 19 -8.68 -6.59 -0.19
C ASP A 19 -8.28 -7.27 1.13
N VAL A 20 -6.98 -7.56 1.34
CA VAL A 20 -6.48 -8.13 2.61
C VAL A 20 -5.91 -7.07 3.54
N LEU A 21 -6.64 -5.95 3.69
CA LEU A 21 -6.30 -4.81 4.54
C LEU A 21 -7.52 -4.37 5.35
N GLY A 22 -7.33 -4.04 6.62
CA GLY A 22 -8.38 -3.48 7.49
C GLY A 22 -8.97 -2.19 6.91
N CYS A 23 -8.12 -1.29 6.41
CA CYS A 23 -8.54 -0.08 5.71
C CYS A 23 -9.23 -0.34 4.35
N ALA A 24 -9.25 -1.59 3.86
CA ALA A 24 -10.04 -2.02 2.69
C ALA A 24 -11.40 -2.63 3.08
N GLY A 25 -11.76 -2.61 4.37
CA GLY A 25 -12.98 -3.24 4.89
C GLY A 25 -12.82 -4.72 5.24
N ASN A 26 -11.59 -5.22 5.39
CA ASN A 26 -11.35 -6.60 5.81
C ASN A 26 -11.38 -6.72 7.35
N ASP A 27 -12.41 -7.36 7.88
CA ASP A 27 -12.58 -7.53 9.33
C ASP A 27 -11.82 -8.76 9.90
N THR A 28 -11.19 -9.58 9.04
CA THR A 28 -10.49 -10.81 9.45
C THR A 28 -8.98 -10.61 9.55
N VAL A 29 -8.38 -9.87 8.62
CA VAL A 29 -6.93 -9.66 8.54
C VAL A 29 -6.53 -8.47 9.40
N VAL A 30 -5.56 -8.67 10.29
CA VAL A 30 -5.11 -7.66 11.25
C VAL A 30 -3.89 -6.91 10.69
N THR A 31 -4.10 -5.67 10.21
CA THR A 31 -3.07 -4.84 9.54
C THR A 31 -2.86 -3.45 10.17
N PRO A 32 -2.76 -3.32 11.51
CA PRO A 32 -2.86 -2.02 12.20
C PRO A 32 -1.82 -0.99 11.75
N HIS A 33 -0.62 -1.42 11.34
CA HIS A 33 0.43 -0.51 10.87
C HIS A 33 0.16 0.03 9.45
N LEU A 34 -0.40 -0.80 8.57
CA LEU A 34 -0.78 -0.37 7.21
C LEU A 34 -2.04 0.49 7.26
N ASP A 35 -2.98 0.17 8.15
CA ASP A 35 -4.20 0.96 8.36
C ASP A 35 -3.88 2.36 8.90
N ARG A 36 -2.90 2.45 9.82
CA ARG A 36 -2.36 3.72 10.29
C ARG A 36 -1.70 4.52 9.17
N LEU A 37 -0.88 3.87 8.34
CA LEU A 37 -0.23 4.51 7.18
C LEU A 37 -1.26 5.06 6.18
N ALA A 38 -2.34 4.31 5.91
CA ALA A 38 -3.42 4.74 5.05
C ALA A 38 -4.19 5.95 5.62
N THR A 39 -4.34 6.03 6.95
CA THR A 39 -5.04 7.13 7.65
C THR A 39 -4.19 8.40 7.74
N GLU A 40 -2.87 8.27 7.91
CA GLU A 40 -1.92 9.38 8.00
C GLU A 40 -1.48 9.90 6.61
N GLY A 41 -1.87 9.23 5.54
CA GLY A 41 -1.44 9.51 4.18
C GLY A 41 -2.58 9.49 3.16
N VAL A 42 -2.25 9.08 1.94
CA VAL A 42 -3.21 8.90 0.85
C VAL A 42 -3.21 7.44 0.43
N ARG A 43 -4.39 6.83 0.47
CA ARG A 43 -4.63 5.50 -0.08
C ARG A 43 -5.32 5.63 -1.43
N PHE A 44 -4.72 5.05 -2.45
CA PHE A 44 -5.37 4.87 -3.75
C PHE A 44 -6.12 3.53 -3.74
N ASP A 45 -7.43 3.56 -3.94
CA ASP A 45 -8.31 2.40 -3.88
C ASP A 45 -8.59 1.76 -5.25
N GLN A 46 -8.08 2.37 -6.33
CA GLN A 46 -8.23 1.92 -7.72
C GLN A 46 -6.86 1.80 -8.41
N THR A 47 -5.95 1.01 -7.83
CA THR A 47 -4.62 0.70 -8.40
C THR A 47 -4.57 -0.70 -8.98
N TRP A 48 -4.00 -0.85 -10.18
CA TRP A 48 -3.92 -2.10 -10.91
C TRP A 48 -2.47 -2.43 -11.28
N THR A 49 -2.11 -3.71 -11.24
CA THR A 49 -0.90 -4.23 -11.90
C THR A 49 -1.20 -4.44 -13.36
N GLU A 50 -0.26 -4.10 -14.24
CA GLU A 50 -0.41 -4.31 -15.68
C GLU A 50 -0.33 -5.81 -16.04
N SER A 51 0.28 -6.62 -15.17
CA SER A 51 0.51 -8.04 -15.42
C SER A 51 0.49 -8.83 -14.10
N PRO A 52 -0.47 -9.74 -13.88
CA PRO A 52 -0.66 -10.42 -12.59
C PRO A 52 0.31 -11.61 -12.38
N ILE A 53 1.56 -11.45 -12.81
CA ILE A 53 2.66 -12.41 -12.60
C ILE A 53 3.86 -11.68 -11.99
N CYS A 54 4.77 -12.42 -11.36
CA CYS A 54 5.89 -11.78 -10.64
C CYS A 54 6.78 -10.92 -11.56
N GLN A 55 6.95 -11.30 -12.83
CA GLN A 55 7.64 -10.50 -13.84
C GLN A 55 7.02 -10.72 -15.22
N PRO A 56 6.57 -9.66 -15.94
CA PRO A 56 6.40 -8.28 -15.47
C PRO A 56 5.21 -8.16 -14.50
N ALA A 57 5.26 -7.13 -13.64
CA ALA A 57 4.21 -6.70 -12.71
C ALA A 57 3.89 -5.22 -12.94
#